data_AF-A0A257QQ72-F1
#
_entry.id   AF-A0A257QQ72-F1
#
_cell.length_a   1.000
_cell.length_b   1.000
_cell.length_c   1.000
_cell.angle_alpha   90.00
_cell.angle_beta   90.00
_cell.angle_gamma   90.00
#
_symmetry.space_group_name_H-M   'P 1'
#
loop_
_entity.id
_entity.type
_entity.pdbx_description
1 polymer ?
#
loop_
_entity_poly.entity_id
_entity_poly.type
_entity_poly.pdbx_seq_one_letter_code
_entity_poly.pdbx_strand_id
1 'polypeptide(L)'
;MKLHLEGKLLAFGGCYSNLQATQALLARADDLGIRASNIICTGDIVAYGADAHATLALIRSAGISVLMGNCEEALSRKADHCGCGFAPGSVCDALASQWYAYAAADIDDDDRGYMANLPADIEVDLAGKKLKFVHGNVDRINAFVFPSASHLELKRQIDRTGCDAVIAGHAGIPFTRDLGGKIWHNAGSIGMPANDGTPRGWFSTIEVCNGDIVITSYPLHYDHQSAAASMRRARLPEDYAVALETGVWPSLDILPAFERYFTGTPLEHRQPEGSVPIVPLQRLATLWVNTGTLCNLSCANCFMDSTPSNDSLEYFTATDFQAILAQAPASLGEIGFTGGEPFMNPDIIVMLECCLQSGLRALVLSNAMRPLQRHKSALMRLIDNYPGRLRIRVSIDHYRLDEHDTLRGTGSFVQSLDGLKFLETMGLEVSVAARTPWGETEAMMRHGFAELFSGRGIGLNAYEPGDLILFPEMDVNPGEPMPVTNQALSMLQGDKPLMCRDSRMVVRRKGEAALSFTPCTLLPGVDIGASLAEAEAPVALRYAHCGQFCVYGGASCAGAPG
;
A
#
# COMPACT_ATOMS: atom_id res chain seq x y z
N MET A 1 16.90 17.15 -15.21
CA MET A 1 18.25 17.24 -15.82
C MET A 1 18.48 16.01 -16.69
N LYS A 2 19.26 16.08 -17.78
CA LYS A 2 19.58 14.90 -18.62
C LYS A 2 21.08 14.65 -18.67
N LEU A 3 21.50 13.42 -18.43
CA LEU A 3 22.89 12.99 -18.43
C LEU A 3 23.08 11.81 -19.39
N HIS A 4 24.24 11.75 -20.04
CA HIS A 4 24.69 10.60 -20.81
C HIS A 4 25.96 10.08 -20.15
N LEU A 5 25.89 8.88 -19.59
CA LEU A 5 26.94 8.32 -18.74
C LEU A 5 27.37 6.93 -19.26
N GLU A 6 28.63 6.61 -19.05
CA GLU A 6 29.20 5.29 -19.32
C GLU A 6 29.86 4.72 -18.06
N GLY A 7 29.96 3.40 -18.00
CA GLY A 7 30.55 2.68 -16.89
C GLY A 7 29.61 2.53 -15.69
N LYS A 8 30.20 2.33 -14.51
CA LYS A 8 29.47 2.11 -13.26
C LYS A 8 28.99 3.44 -12.68
N LEU A 9 27.74 3.49 -12.24
CA LEU A 9 27.15 4.60 -11.47
C LEU A 9 27.09 4.23 -9.99
N LEU A 10 27.13 5.25 -9.13
CA LEU A 10 26.80 5.15 -7.71
C LEU A 10 25.56 6.00 -7.43
N ALA A 11 24.54 5.38 -6.86
CA ALA A 11 23.31 6.03 -6.39
C ALA A 11 23.24 5.96 -4.87
N PHE A 12 22.91 7.08 -4.24
CA PHE A 12 22.67 7.17 -2.80
C PHE A 12 21.74 8.34 -2.49
N GLY A 13 21.26 8.45 -1.26
CA GLY A 13 20.54 9.63 -0.78
C GLY A 13 20.51 9.67 0.73
N GLY A 14 19.74 10.62 1.28
CA GLY A 14 19.54 10.71 2.72
C GLY A 14 20.86 10.85 3.47
N CYS A 15 21.65 11.88 3.14
CA CYS A 15 22.83 12.21 3.93
C CYS A 15 22.42 12.66 5.33
N TYR A 16 21.26 13.30 5.44
CA TYR A 16 20.62 13.66 6.70
C TYR A 16 21.59 14.33 7.69
N SER A 17 22.30 15.35 7.22
CA SER A 17 23.25 16.13 8.03
C SER A 17 24.28 15.26 8.80
N ASN A 18 24.51 14.03 8.32
CA ASN A 18 25.42 13.05 8.89
C ASN A 18 26.73 13.12 8.10
N LEU A 19 27.61 14.00 8.57
CA LEU A 19 28.89 14.27 7.93
C LEU A 19 29.78 13.02 7.87
N GLN A 20 29.76 12.20 8.93
CA GLN A 20 30.56 10.98 9.05
C GLN A 20 30.15 9.95 7.98
N ALA A 21 28.85 9.72 7.80
CA ALA A 21 28.35 8.85 6.74
C ALA A 21 28.68 9.38 5.35
N THR A 22 28.56 10.69 5.14
CA THR A 22 28.84 11.34 3.85
C THR A 22 30.32 11.21 3.47
N GLN A 23 31.23 11.43 4.42
CA GLN A 23 32.67 11.22 4.24
C GLN A 23 32.99 9.75 3.93
N ALA A 24 32.38 8.81 4.67
CA ALA A 24 32.57 7.38 4.43
C ALA A 24 32.10 6.96 3.04
N LEU A 25 30.97 7.50 2.55
CA LEU A 25 30.47 7.22 1.22
C LEU A 25 31.44 7.72 0.14
N LEU A 26 31.92 8.96 0.24
CA LEU A 26 32.83 9.52 -0.77
C LEU A 26 34.16 8.73 -0.81
N ALA A 27 34.71 8.38 0.34
CA ALA A 27 35.87 7.48 0.41
C ALA A 27 35.56 6.12 -0.24
N ARG A 28 34.35 5.58 -0.02
CA ARG A 28 33.94 4.32 -0.64
C ARG A 28 33.79 4.42 -2.15
N ALA A 29 33.35 5.56 -2.68
CA ALA A 29 33.26 5.81 -4.11
C ALA A 29 34.66 5.82 -4.76
N ASP A 30 35.64 6.43 -4.08
CA ASP A 30 37.05 6.43 -4.50
C ASP A 30 37.63 5.01 -4.51
N ASP A 31 37.39 4.21 -3.46
CA ASP A 31 37.81 2.80 -3.39
C ASP A 31 37.24 1.94 -4.52
N LEU A 32 36.01 2.26 -4.96
CA LEU A 32 35.34 1.60 -6.08
C LEU A 32 35.77 2.14 -7.45
N GLY A 33 36.61 3.18 -7.49
CA GLY A 33 37.06 3.83 -8.72
C GLY A 33 35.96 4.58 -9.48
N ILE A 34 34.90 5.02 -8.78
CA ILE A 34 33.75 5.70 -9.39
C ILE A 34 34.00 7.20 -9.37
N ARG A 35 34.08 7.81 -10.55
CA ARG A 35 34.29 9.26 -10.73
C ARG A 35 33.08 10.05 -10.21
N ALA A 36 33.30 11.25 -9.70
CA ALA A 36 32.25 12.15 -9.24
C ALA A 36 31.10 12.38 -10.26
N SER A 37 31.42 12.43 -11.57
CA SER A 37 30.42 12.57 -12.65
C SER A 37 29.44 11.39 -12.75
N ASN A 38 29.80 10.25 -12.16
CA ASN A 38 29.01 9.02 -12.16
C ASN A 38 28.33 8.78 -10.81
N ILE A 39 28.36 9.77 -9.90
CA ILE A 39 27.73 9.71 -8.59
C ILE A 39 26.47 10.60 -8.61
N ILE A 40 25.34 10.03 -8.22
CA ILE A 40 24.05 10.72 -8.14
C ILE A 40 23.47 10.60 -6.72
N CYS A 41 23.22 11.74 -6.10
CA CYS A 41 22.51 11.86 -4.83
C CYS A 41 20.99 12.08 -5.07
N THR A 42 20.13 11.26 -4.46
CA THR A 42 18.67 11.32 -4.58
C THR A 42 18.03 12.33 -3.63
N GLY A 43 18.78 13.28 -3.06
CA GLY A 43 18.26 14.33 -2.17
C GLY A 43 18.27 13.96 -0.67
N ASP A 44 17.66 14.83 0.13
CA ASP A 44 17.74 14.88 1.59
C ASP A 44 19.18 14.88 2.11
N ILE A 45 19.94 15.87 1.67
CA ILE A 45 21.28 16.13 2.20
C ILE A 45 21.16 16.62 3.65
N VAL A 46 20.13 17.43 3.92
CA VAL A 46 19.91 18.07 5.22
C VAL A 46 18.62 17.53 5.85
N ALA A 47 18.75 16.73 6.91
CA ALA A 47 17.66 16.34 7.81
C ALA A 47 18.26 15.71 9.09
N TYR A 48 17.51 15.54 10.17
CA TYR A 48 17.88 14.75 11.37
C TYR A 48 19.20 15.09 12.09
N GLY A 49 20.37 14.86 11.48
CA GLY A 49 21.71 14.99 12.05
C GLY A 49 22.17 16.44 12.30
N ALA A 50 23.37 16.56 12.87
CA ALA A 50 23.86 17.82 13.45
C ALA A 50 24.62 18.73 12.49
N ASP A 51 25.21 18.20 11.43
CA ASP A 51 26.24 18.93 10.66
C ASP A 51 25.69 19.37 9.29
N ALA A 52 24.61 20.16 9.26
CA ALA A 52 23.84 20.46 8.05
C ALA A 52 24.66 21.24 7.01
N HIS A 53 25.21 22.40 7.40
CA HIS A 53 26.03 23.22 6.52
C HIS A 53 27.27 22.47 6.03
N ALA A 54 27.98 21.79 6.95
CA ALA A 54 29.20 21.06 6.62
C ALA A 54 28.94 19.88 5.65
N THR A 55 27.83 19.17 5.84
CA THR A 55 27.41 18.08 4.95
C THR A 55 27.09 18.60 3.55
N LEU A 56 26.35 19.71 3.46
CA LEU A 56 26.02 20.33 2.18
C LEU A 56 27.26 20.87 1.47
N ALA A 57 28.17 21.53 2.18
CA ALA A 57 29.44 22.02 1.65
C ALA A 57 30.30 20.85 1.10
N LEU A 58 30.35 19.73 1.82
CA LEU A 58 31.08 18.54 1.37
C LEU A 58 30.50 17.99 0.05
N ILE A 59 29.18 17.81 -0.03
CA ILE A 59 28.52 17.35 -1.26
C ILE A 59 28.77 18.31 -2.44
N ARG A 60 28.66 19.62 -2.21
CA ARG A 60 28.95 20.65 -3.22
C ARG A 60 30.38 20.56 -3.72
N SER A 61 31.35 20.41 -2.79
CA SER A 61 32.77 20.31 -3.13
C SER A 61 33.13 19.04 -3.89
N ALA A 62 32.38 17.95 -3.68
CA ALA A 62 32.59 16.68 -4.37
C ALA A 62 32.20 16.72 -5.86
N GLY A 63 31.43 17.73 -6.30
CA GLY A 63 31.10 17.92 -7.72
C GLY A 63 30.22 16.81 -8.30
N ILE A 64 29.39 16.17 -7.47
CA ILE A 64 28.47 15.10 -7.86
C ILE A 64 27.15 15.67 -8.37
N SER A 65 26.34 14.85 -9.04
CA SER A 65 24.98 15.22 -9.41
C SER A 65 24.03 15.04 -8.21
N VAL A 66 23.14 15.99 -7.98
CA VAL A 66 22.18 15.97 -6.87
C VAL A 66 20.79 16.33 -7.41
N LEU A 67 19.76 15.63 -6.98
CA LEU A 67 18.36 16.03 -7.19
C LEU A 67 17.73 16.56 -5.89
N MET A 68 16.67 17.35 -6.04
CA MET A 68 15.95 17.98 -4.93
C MET A 68 15.14 16.94 -4.14
N GLY A 69 15.37 16.85 -2.82
CA GLY A 69 14.48 16.18 -1.88
C GLY A 69 13.47 17.14 -1.25
N ASN A 70 12.56 16.60 -0.43
CA ASN A 70 11.54 17.43 0.22
C ASN A 70 12.17 18.42 1.22
N CYS A 71 13.27 18.04 1.87
CA CYS A 71 13.96 18.94 2.80
C CYS A 71 14.62 20.12 2.05
N GLU A 72 15.24 19.86 0.90
CA GLU A 72 15.78 20.92 0.04
C GLU A 72 14.68 21.87 -0.46
N GLU A 73 13.51 21.34 -0.86
CA GLU A 73 12.36 22.16 -1.27
C GLU A 73 11.86 23.05 -0.12
N ALA A 74 11.70 22.50 1.08
CA ALA A 74 11.20 23.22 2.24
C ALA A 74 12.18 24.30 2.74
N LEU A 75 13.46 23.92 2.91
CA LEU A 75 14.50 24.81 3.45
C LEU A 75 14.83 25.95 2.50
N SER A 76 14.86 25.70 1.19
CA SER A 76 15.11 26.74 0.18
C SER A 76 13.99 27.80 0.17
N ARG A 77 12.74 27.40 0.44
CA ARG A 77 11.58 28.30 0.54
C ARG A 77 11.39 28.93 1.91
N LYS A 78 12.24 28.61 2.89
CA LYS A 78 12.08 29.02 4.30
C LYS A 78 10.70 28.62 4.85
N ALA A 79 10.20 27.45 4.47
CA ALA A 79 8.92 26.92 4.96
C ALA A 79 9.01 26.58 6.46
N ASP A 80 7.86 26.56 7.14
CA ASP A 80 7.78 26.31 8.60
C ASP A 80 7.95 24.81 8.97
N HIS A 81 7.94 23.89 8.00
CA HIS A 81 8.01 22.45 8.23
C HIS A 81 8.83 21.73 7.15
N CYS A 82 9.30 20.51 7.43
CA CYS A 82 10.16 19.74 6.51
C CYS A 82 9.48 19.22 5.23
N GLY A 83 8.16 19.15 5.18
CA GLY A 83 7.43 18.62 4.02
C GLY A 83 7.57 17.10 3.83
N CYS A 84 8.02 16.37 4.84
CA CYS A 84 8.36 14.94 4.78
C CYS A 84 7.16 13.98 4.59
N GLY A 85 5.92 14.48 4.47
CA GLY A 85 4.74 13.64 4.28
C GLY A 85 4.25 12.92 5.54
N PHE A 86 4.71 13.32 6.73
CA PHE A 86 4.20 12.79 8.00
C PHE A 86 2.75 13.18 8.23
N ALA A 87 1.98 12.27 8.86
CA ALA A 87 0.61 12.58 9.27
C ALA A 87 0.64 13.67 10.36
N PRO A 88 -0.20 14.71 10.27
CA PRO A 88 -0.25 15.77 11.29
C PRO A 88 -0.47 15.20 12.69
N GLY A 89 0.38 15.61 13.65
CA GLY A 89 0.30 15.15 15.03
C GLY A 89 0.89 13.76 15.31
N SER A 90 1.54 13.13 14.33
CA SER A 90 2.27 11.87 14.56
C SER A 90 3.57 12.09 15.36
N VAL A 91 4.20 11.00 15.82
CA VAL A 91 5.49 11.09 16.53
C VAL A 91 6.56 11.64 15.59
N CYS A 92 6.56 11.20 14.32
CA CYS A 92 7.46 11.74 13.31
C CYS A 92 7.30 13.26 13.10
N ASP A 93 6.07 13.78 13.10
CA ASP A 93 5.78 15.21 12.94
C ASP A 93 6.33 16.05 14.11
N ALA A 94 6.13 15.57 15.34
CA ALA A 94 6.64 16.23 16.55
C ALA A 94 8.18 16.22 16.64
N LEU A 95 8.81 15.08 16.30
CA LEU A 95 10.26 14.97 16.24
C LEU A 95 10.84 15.81 15.09
N ALA A 96 10.12 15.93 13.97
CA ALA A 96 10.56 16.67 12.81
C ALA A 96 10.71 18.16 13.04
N SER A 97 9.76 18.74 13.79
CA SER A 97 9.77 20.17 14.12
C SER A 97 11.07 20.60 14.84
N GLN A 98 11.64 19.73 15.67
CA GLN A 98 12.83 20.05 16.46
C GLN A 98 14.11 20.08 15.63
N TRP A 99 14.40 19.01 14.86
CA TRP A 99 15.61 18.98 14.04
C TRP A 99 15.52 19.96 12.86
N TYR A 100 14.31 20.19 12.32
CA TYR A 100 14.14 21.08 11.16
C TYR A 100 14.47 22.53 11.52
N ALA A 101 14.02 23.01 12.69
CA ALA A 101 14.36 24.33 13.19
C ALA A 101 15.88 24.49 13.40
N TYR A 102 16.55 23.46 13.92
CA TYR A 102 18.01 23.46 14.09
C TYR A 102 18.73 23.52 12.74
N ALA A 103 18.38 22.64 11.79
CA ALA A 103 18.97 22.59 10.47
C ALA A 103 18.76 23.90 9.70
N ALA A 104 17.56 24.49 9.80
CA ALA A 104 17.26 25.79 9.21
C ALA A 104 18.09 26.93 9.80
N ALA A 105 18.58 26.83 11.03
CA ALA A 105 19.45 27.83 11.64
C ALA A 105 20.94 27.62 11.30
N ASP A 106 21.34 26.38 10.99
CA ASP A 106 22.73 26.03 10.67
C ASP A 106 23.12 26.36 9.22
N ILE A 107 22.18 26.29 8.28
CA ILE A 107 22.41 26.63 6.86
C ILE A 107 22.29 28.13 6.57
N ASP A 108 23.08 28.63 5.61
CA ASP A 108 23.06 30.03 5.19
C ASP A 108 22.20 30.30 3.93
N ASP A 109 22.19 31.54 3.44
CA ASP A 109 21.43 31.90 2.23
C ASP A 109 22.08 31.37 0.93
N ASP A 110 23.39 31.09 0.91
CA ASP A 110 24.06 30.48 -0.24
C ASP A 110 23.69 28.99 -0.36
N ASP A 111 23.61 28.29 0.77
CA ASP A 111 23.09 26.93 0.87
C ASP A 111 21.65 26.83 0.34
N ARG A 112 20.78 27.75 0.76
CA ARG A 112 19.39 27.82 0.25
C ARG A 112 19.36 28.11 -1.24
N GLY A 113 20.22 29.01 -1.71
CA GLY A 113 20.38 29.31 -3.13
C GLY A 113 20.79 28.08 -3.92
N TYR A 114 21.72 27.28 -3.41
CA TYR A 114 22.10 26.01 -4.02
C TYR A 114 20.92 25.03 -4.07
N MET A 115 20.25 24.79 -2.94
CA MET A 115 19.12 23.87 -2.84
C MET A 115 17.97 24.27 -3.77
N ALA A 116 17.65 25.57 -3.89
CA ALA A 116 16.60 26.09 -4.75
C ALA A 116 16.80 25.78 -6.24
N ASN A 117 18.05 25.56 -6.67
CA ASN A 117 18.42 25.33 -8.07
C ASN A 117 18.61 23.84 -8.41
N LEU A 118 18.40 22.93 -7.45
CA LEU A 118 18.48 21.50 -7.71
C LEU A 118 17.36 21.04 -8.66
N PRO A 119 17.63 20.12 -9.60
CA PRO A 119 16.60 19.57 -10.46
C PRO A 119 15.65 18.67 -9.65
N ALA A 120 14.36 18.70 -9.98
CA ALA A 120 13.35 17.80 -9.39
C ALA A 120 13.59 16.32 -9.75
N ASP A 121 14.12 16.05 -10.94
CA ASP A 121 14.48 14.72 -11.41
C ASP A 121 15.71 14.73 -12.34
N ILE A 122 16.36 13.57 -12.45
CA ILE A 122 17.52 13.36 -13.34
C ILE A 122 17.24 12.16 -14.23
N GLU A 123 17.24 12.36 -15.55
CA GLU A 123 17.21 11.30 -16.54
C GLU A 123 18.65 10.96 -16.96
N VAL A 124 18.98 9.67 -16.95
CA VAL A 124 20.29 9.16 -17.35
C VAL A 124 20.12 8.18 -18.50
N ASP A 125 20.85 8.41 -19.59
CA ASP A 125 21.14 7.37 -20.57
C ASP A 125 22.43 6.66 -20.15
N LEU A 126 22.30 5.40 -19.72
CA LEU A 126 23.40 4.55 -19.30
C LEU A 126 23.53 3.42 -20.32
N ALA A 127 24.52 3.52 -21.21
CA ALA A 127 24.78 2.53 -22.26
C ALA A 127 23.52 2.12 -23.07
N GLY A 128 22.65 3.09 -23.39
CA GLY A 128 21.42 2.88 -24.17
C GLY A 128 20.19 2.53 -23.33
N LYS A 129 20.32 2.41 -22.00
CA LYS A 129 19.20 2.25 -21.06
C LYS A 129 18.82 3.59 -20.44
N LYS A 130 17.53 3.87 -20.37
CA LYS A 130 16.99 5.10 -19.79
C LYS A 130 16.61 4.87 -18.34
N LEU A 131 17.25 5.61 -17.45
CA LEU A 131 17.00 5.58 -16.01
C LEU A 131 16.43 6.93 -15.58
N LYS A 132 15.44 6.94 -14.70
CA LYS A 132 14.92 8.16 -14.08
C LYS A 132 15.19 8.15 -12.58
N PHE A 133 15.89 9.16 -12.08
CA PHE A 133 16.13 9.37 -10.66
C PHE A 133 15.12 10.34 -10.08
N VAL A 134 14.50 9.95 -8.97
CA VAL A 134 13.50 10.73 -8.22
C VAL A 134 13.80 10.66 -6.73
N HIS A 135 13.25 11.59 -5.94
CA HIS A 135 13.41 11.55 -4.49
C HIS A 135 12.49 10.51 -3.83
N GLY A 136 11.17 10.74 -3.88
CA GLY A 136 10.14 9.81 -3.41
C GLY A 136 9.64 8.93 -4.55
N ASN A 137 8.56 9.37 -5.20
CA ASN A 137 7.97 8.66 -6.33
C ASN A 137 7.84 9.60 -7.56
N VAL A 138 7.33 9.10 -8.69
CA VAL A 138 7.25 9.88 -9.95
C VAL A 138 6.28 11.06 -9.88
N ASP A 139 5.27 10.99 -9.02
CA ASP A 139 4.21 11.99 -8.88
C ASP A 139 4.42 12.95 -7.70
N ARG A 140 5.10 12.49 -6.65
CA ARG A 140 5.20 13.16 -5.36
C ARG A 140 6.59 13.00 -4.78
N ILE A 141 7.21 14.14 -4.49
CA ILE A 141 8.56 14.22 -3.92
C ILE A 141 8.66 13.50 -2.56
N ASN A 142 7.63 13.59 -1.71
CA ASN A 142 7.59 13.04 -0.35
C ASN A 142 6.78 11.75 -0.21
N ALA A 143 6.65 10.98 -1.29
CA ALA A 143 5.96 9.69 -1.23
C ALA A 143 6.89 8.59 -0.73
N PHE A 144 6.49 7.92 0.35
CA PHE A 144 7.18 6.74 0.84
C PHE A 144 6.87 5.53 -0.04
N VAL A 145 7.92 4.92 -0.60
CA VAL A 145 7.82 3.70 -1.39
C VAL A 145 8.67 2.62 -0.73
N PHE A 146 8.00 1.60 -0.20
CA PHE A 146 8.60 0.49 0.55
C PHE A 146 8.64 -0.81 -0.26
N PRO A 147 9.40 -1.83 0.16
CA PRO A 147 9.41 -3.14 -0.49
C PRO A 147 8.01 -3.76 -0.69
N SER A 148 7.11 -3.55 0.28
CA SER A 148 5.72 -4.00 0.24
C SER A 148 4.79 -3.20 -0.68
N ALA A 149 5.29 -2.17 -1.36
CA ALA A 149 4.50 -1.40 -2.32
C ALA A 149 3.93 -2.29 -3.44
N SER A 150 2.71 -1.97 -3.86
CA SER A 150 1.99 -2.79 -4.85
C SER A 150 2.70 -2.76 -6.22
N HIS A 151 2.83 -3.91 -6.88
CA HIS A 151 3.38 -3.99 -8.24
C HIS A 151 2.61 -3.08 -9.20
N LEU A 152 1.29 -3.00 -9.07
CA LEU A 152 0.45 -2.14 -9.92
C LEU A 152 0.90 -0.68 -9.84
N GLU A 153 1.14 -0.18 -8.63
CA GLU A 153 1.56 1.20 -8.44
C GLU A 153 2.95 1.45 -9.00
N LEU A 154 3.92 0.60 -8.66
CA LEU A 154 5.28 0.74 -9.17
C LEU A 154 5.31 0.68 -10.71
N LYS A 155 4.52 -0.24 -11.29
CA LYS A 155 4.38 -0.41 -12.73
C LYS A 155 3.72 0.80 -13.39
N ARG A 156 2.64 1.32 -12.82
CA ARG A 156 1.97 2.55 -13.29
C ARG A 156 2.96 3.72 -13.33
N GLN A 157 3.71 3.91 -12.25
CA GLN A 157 4.67 5.01 -12.16
C GLN A 157 5.78 4.89 -13.20
N ILE A 158 6.43 3.73 -13.32
CA ILE A 158 7.51 3.55 -14.31
C ILE A 158 7.01 3.64 -15.75
N ASP A 159 5.80 3.14 -16.05
CA ASP A 159 5.22 3.22 -17.39
C ASP A 159 4.98 4.66 -17.84
N ARG A 160 4.62 5.56 -16.91
CA ARG A 160 4.46 7.00 -17.19
C ARG A 160 5.77 7.72 -17.52
N THR A 161 6.92 7.17 -17.10
CA THR A 161 8.23 7.77 -17.39
C THR A 161 8.75 7.45 -18.79
N GLY A 162 8.29 6.36 -19.40
CA GLY A 162 8.90 5.80 -20.62
C GLY A 162 10.35 5.33 -20.45
N CYS A 163 10.84 5.18 -19.21
CA CYS A 163 12.19 4.71 -18.88
C CYS A 163 12.21 3.19 -18.60
N ASP A 164 13.42 2.62 -18.65
CA ASP A 164 13.72 1.22 -18.34
C ASP A 164 13.85 1.00 -16.82
N ALA A 165 14.28 2.02 -16.06
CA ALA A 165 14.31 1.95 -14.60
C ALA A 165 13.97 3.28 -13.92
N VAL A 166 13.44 3.21 -12.70
CA VAL A 166 13.28 4.32 -11.76
C VAL A 166 14.16 4.05 -10.53
N ILE A 167 14.98 5.03 -10.17
CA ILE A 167 15.87 5.01 -9.01
C ILE A 167 15.38 6.06 -8.01
N ALA A 168 14.91 5.61 -6.85
CA ALA A 168 14.30 6.42 -5.79
C ALA A 168 15.17 6.45 -4.51
N GLY A 169 14.81 7.34 -3.58
CA GLY A 169 15.35 7.44 -2.24
C GLY A 169 14.23 7.60 -1.20
N HIS A 170 14.30 8.63 -0.36
CA HIS A 170 13.30 9.08 0.62
C HIS A 170 12.89 8.09 1.72
N ALA A 171 12.41 6.89 1.37
CA ALA A 171 11.96 5.86 2.32
C ALA A 171 13.11 5.19 3.11
N GLY A 172 14.37 5.37 2.69
CA GLY A 172 15.57 4.95 3.44
C GLY A 172 15.86 3.44 3.46
N ILE A 173 14.91 2.58 3.08
CA ILE A 173 15.08 1.12 3.01
C ILE A 173 15.41 0.72 1.55
N PRO A 174 16.59 0.14 1.27
CA PRO A 174 16.94 -0.26 -0.08
C PRO A 174 16.16 -1.50 -0.53
N PHE A 175 15.73 -1.52 -1.78
CA PHE A 175 15.14 -2.69 -2.43
C PHE A 175 15.13 -2.56 -3.94
N THR A 176 14.94 -3.67 -4.65
CA THR A 176 14.79 -3.72 -6.11
C THR A 176 13.60 -4.58 -6.49
N ARG A 177 12.77 -4.12 -7.43
CA ARG A 177 11.65 -4.85 -8.01
C ARG A 177 11.77 -4.90 -9.53
N ASP A 178 11.70 -6.10 -10.08
CA ASP A 178 11.45 -6.31 -11.51
C ASP A 178 9.93 -6.23 -11.78
N LEU A 179 9.58 -5.43 -12.79
CA LEU A 179 8.21 -5.12 -13.21
C LEU A 179 7.95 -5.56 -14.66
N GLY A 180 8.55 -6.69 -15.06
CA GLY A 180 8.41 -7.26 -16.40
C GLY A 180 9.40 -6.63 -17.39
N GLY A 181 10.69 -6.59 -17.03
CA GLY A 181 11.75 -5.98 -17.85
C GLY A 181 11.96 -4.48 -17.59
N LYS A 182 11.26 -3.93 -16.60
CA LYS A 182 11.47 -2.59 -16.05
C LYS A 182 11.83 -2.70 -14.57
N ILE A 183 12.66 -1.79 -14.07
CA ILE A 183 13.19 -1.89 -12.70
C ILE A 183 12.75 -0.71 -11.84
N TRP A 184 12.18 -0.99 -10.67
CA TRP A 184 12.08 -0.01 -9.59
C TRP A 184 13.14 -0.29 -8.54
N HIS A 185 13.90 0.72 -8.15
CA HIS A 185 14.95 0.57 -7.15
C HIS A 185 14.93 1.71 -6.14
N ASN A 186 15.07 1.41 -4.86
CA ASN A 186 15.38 2.39 -3.82
C ASN A 186 16.84 2.21 -3.39
N ALA A 187 17.64 3.27 -3.46
CA ALA A 187 19.07 3.20 -3.12
C ALA A 187 19.34 3.10 -1.61
N GLY A 188 18.33 3.32 -0.77
CA GLY A 188 18.45 3.43 0.68
C GLY A 188 18.92 4.82 1.12
N SER A 189 19.27 4.95 2.40
CA SER A 189 19.88 6.17 2.96
C SER A 189 21.24 5.89 3.58
N ILE A 190 22.17 6.84 3.44
CA ILE A 190 23.50 6.72 4.05
C ILE A 190 23.54 7.23 5.50
N GLY A 191 22.74 8.25 5.82
CA GLY A 191 22.83 9.02 7.06
C GLY A 191 21.93 8.51 8.19
N MET A 192 20.96 7.65 7.87
CA MET A 192 20.08 6.97 8.83
C MET A 192 20.02 5.47 8.48
N PRO A 193 20.06 4.55 9.46
CA PRO A 193 19.96 3.11 9.20
C PRO A 193 18.62 2.67 8.62
N ALA A 194 18.55 1.47 8.02
CA ALA A 194 17.35 0.95 7.33
C ALA A 194 16.30 0.28 8.24
N ASN A 195 16.24 0.66 9.52
CA ASN A 195 15.40 0.02 10.55
C ASN A 195 15.64 -1.50 10.70
N ASP A 196 16.86 -1.95 10.45
CA ASP A 196 17.24 -3.36 10.36
C ASP A 196 18.06 -3.84 11.56
N GLY A 197 18.14 -3.06 12.63
CA GLY A 197 18.84 -3.42 13.87
C GLY A 197 20.36 -3.36 13.75
N THR A 198 20.86 -2.70 12.70
CA THR A 198 22.29 -2.51 12.50
C THR A 198 22.61 -1.02 12.24
N PRO A 199 23.77 -0.50 12.71
CA PRO A 199 24.11 0.91 12.62
C PRO A 199 24.75 1.29 11.26
N ARG A 200 24.28 0.70 10.15
CA ARG A 200 24.84 0.90 8.80
C ARG A 200 23.87 1.66 7.89
N GLY A 201 24.41 2.49 7.01
CA GLY A 201 23.67 3.09 5.90
C GLY A 201 23.67 2.17 4.68
N TRP A 202 23.05 2.63 3.59
CA TRP A 202 22.99 1.89 2.32
C TRP A 202 23.17 2.82 1.12
N PHE A 203 23.83 2.28 0.09
CA PHE A 203 23.96 2.89 -1.24
C PHE A 203 23.98 1.78 -2.29
N SER A 204 23.86 2.13 -3.57
CA SER A 204 23.85 1.14 -4.64
C SER A 204 24.74 1.52 -5.81
N THR A 205 25.29 0.53 -6.50
CA THR A 205 25.91 0.73 -7.82
C THR A 205 25.02 0.22 -8.92
N ILE A 206 25.04 0.90 -10.06
CA ILE A 206 24.22 0.57 -11.23
C ILE A 206 25.14 0.48 -12.44
N GLU A 207 25.04 -0.60 -13.20
CA GLU A 207 25.78 -0.81 -14.45
C GLU A 207 24.92 -1.55 -15.47
N VAL A 208 25.31 -1.49 -16.75
CA VAL A 208 24.66 -2.25 -17.82
C VAL A 208 25.58 -3.37 -18.26
N CYS A 209 25.15 -4.60 -18.01
CA CYS A 209 25.89 -5.82 -18.35
C CYS A 209 25.09 -6.62 -19.38
N ASN A 210 25.67 -6.90 -20.54
CA ASN A 210 25.02 -7.64 -21.64
C ASN A 210 23.67 -7.04 -22.10
N GLY A 211 23.49 -5.72 -21.95
CA GLY A 211 22.24 -5.05 -22.29
C GLY A 211 21.17 -5.10 -21.19
N ASP A 212 21.49 -5.65 -20.02
CA ASP A 212 20.61 -5.67 -18.85
C ASP A 212 21.12 -4.70 -17.77
N ILE A 213 20.20 -4.06 -17.05
CA ILE A 213 20.52 -3.20 -15.91
C ILE A 213 20.81 -4.08 -14.70
N VAL A 214 22.01 -3.97 -14.15
CA VAL A 214 22.45 -4.68 -12.94
C VAL A 214 22.61 -3.67 -11.82
N ILE A 215 21.89 -3.92 -10.72
CA ILE A 215 21.92 -3.08 -9.52
C ILE A 215 22.45 -3.92 -8.36
N THR A 216 23.40 -3.38 -7.59
CA THR A 216 23.93 -4.01 -6.38
C THR A 216 23.89 -3.01 -5.23
N SER A 217 23.23 -3.38 -4.13
CA SER A 217 23.17 -2.58 -2.90
C SER A 217 24.26 -2.99 -1.93
N TYR A 218 24.91 -2.01 -1.32
CA TYR A 218 26.03 -2.19 -0.41
C TYR A 218 25.71 -1.55 0.96
N PRO A 219 26.06 -2.22 2.07
CA PRO A 219 26.06 -1.58 3.37
C PRO A 219 27.19 -0.54 3.44
N LEU A 220 26.89 0.59 4.06
CA LEU A 220 27.86 1.63 4.39
C LEU A 220 28.14 1.62 5.89
N HIS A 221 29.36 1.23 6.24
CA HIS A 221 29.86 1.38 7.60
C HIS A 221 30.54 2.74 7.76
N TYR A 222 30.24 3.41 8.87
CA TYR A 222 30.79 4.71 9.23
C TYR A 222 30.91 4.80 10.76
N ASP A 223 31.57 5.85 11.24
CA ASP A 223 31.67 6.15 12.67
C ASP A 223 30.33 6.71 13.21
N HIS A 224 29.38 5.80 13.39
CA HIS A 224 28.03 6.10 13.88
C HIS A 224 28.02 6.62 15.32
N GLN A 225 29.01 6.23 16.14
CA GLN A 225 29.15 6.72 17.51
C GLN A 225 29.50 8.21 17.53
N SER A 226 30.43 8.64 16.67
CA SER A 226 30.74 10.06 16.51
C SER A 226 29.57 10.85 15.94
N ALA A 227 28.84 10.30 14.98
CA ALA A 227 27.63 10.92 14.45
C ALA A 227 26.57 11.13 15.54
N ALA A 228 26.26 10.10 16.33
CA ALA A 228 25.35 10.18 17.47
C ALA A 228 25.84 11.17 18.54
N ALA A 229 27.14 11.19 18.83
CA ALA A 229 27.73 12.15 19.76
C ALA A 229 27.60 13.61 19.27
N SER A 230 27.70 13.86 17.96
CA SER A 230 27.45 15.18 17.38
C SER A 230 25.99 15.61 17.55
N MET A 231 25.02 14.69 17.33
CA MET A 231 23.60 14.98 17.59
C MET A 231 23.34 15.36 19.05
N ARG A 232 23.90 14.60 19.99
CA ARG A 232 23.77 14.89 21.43
C ARG A 232 24.40 16.22 21.83
N ARG A 233 25.56 16.54 21.27
CA ARG A 233 26.24 17.83 21.50
C ARG A 233 25.40 19.01 20.97
N ALA A 234 24.73 18.83 19.84
CA ALA A 234 23.79 19.78 19.26
C ALA A 234 22.43 19.86 20.00
N ARG A 235 22.19 18.98 20.97
CA ARG A 235 20.90 18.85 21.70
C ARG A 235 19.71 18.55 20.78
N LEU A 236 19.96 17.79 19.72
CA LEU A 236 18.92 17.24 18.85
C LEU A 236 18.18 16.10 19.57
N PRO A 237 17.00 15.66 19.07
CA PRO A 237 16.24 14.61 19.71
C PRO A 237 17.06 13.32 19.91
N GLU A 238 17.10 12.83 21.15
CA GLU A 238 17.90 11.65 21.54
C GLU A 238 17.49 10.41 20.75
N ASP A 239 16.20 10.28 20.39
CA ASP A 239 15.67 9.12 19.70
C ASP A 239 16.38 8.87 18.34
N TYR A 240 16.78 9.93 17.63
CA TYR A 240 17.56 9.78 16.39
C TYR A 240 19.02 9.40 16.66
N ALA A 241 19.64 9.91 17.73
CA ALA A 241 21.00 9.50 18.12
C ALA A 241 21.04 8.00 18.49
N VAL A 242 20.03 7.52 19.24
CA VAL A 242 19.84 6.11 19.55
C VAL A 242 19.59 5.30 18.28
N ALA A 243 18.84 5.83 17.30
CA ALA A 243 18.61 5.15 16.03
C ALA A 243 19.90 4.91 15.25
N LEU A 244 20.86 5.86 15.26
CA LEU A 244 22.17 5.68 14.64
C LEU A 244 23.00 4.57 15.31
N GLU A 245 22.82 4.35 16.61
CA GLU A 245 23.59 3.35 17.37
C GLU A 245 22.96 1.95 17.33
N THR A 246 21.63 1.89 17.31
CA THR A 246 20.87 0.64 17.40
C THR A 246 20.40 0.12 16.04
N GLY A 247 20.32 0.98 15.03
CA GLY A 247 19.73 0.65 13.74
C GLY A 247 18.21 0.52 13.75
N VAL A 248 17.53 1.01 14.79
CA VAL A 248 16.07 0.96 14.95
C VAL A 248 15.50 2.37 14.96
N TRP A 249 14.47 2.62 14.15
CA TRP A 249 13.86 3.93 14.02
C TRP A 249 13.09 4.37 15.27
N PRO A 250 13.02 5.68 15.55
CA PRO A 250 12.33 6.22 16.71
C PRO A 250 10.80 6.16 16.59
N SER A 251 10.28 6.04 15.37
CA SER A 251 8.86 5.87 15.10
C SER A 251 8.65 4.95 13.89
N LEU A 252 7.54 4.20 13.92
CA LEU A 252 7.12 3.30 12.86
C LEU A 252 5.89 3.83 12.10
N ASP A 253 5.50 5.10 12.33
CA ASP A 253 4.26 5.69 11.79
C ASP A 253 4.15 5.57 10.27
N ILE A 254 5.29 5.72 9.58
CA ILE A 254 5.37 5.67 8.11
C ILE A 254 5.46 4.24 7.57
N LEU A 255 5.84 3.26 8.38
CA LEU A 255 6.09 1.91 7.90
C LEU A 255 4.76 1.17 7.64
N PRO A 256 4.61 0.45 6.52
CA PRO A 256 3.56 -0.54 6.37
C PRO A 256 3.78 -1.71 7.34
N ALA A 257 2.74 -2.49 7.64
CA ALA A 257 2.85 -3.49 8.71
C ALA A 257 3.88 -4.60 8.40
N PHE A 258 4.16 -4.87 7.12
CA PHE A 258 5.20 -5.83 6.72
C PHE A 258 6.59 -5.32 7.09
N GLU A 259 6.93 -4.07 6.75
CA GLU A 259 8.19 -3.47 7.17
C GLU A 259 8.27 -3.32 8.69
N ARG A 260 7.15 -3.05 9.37
CA ARG A 260 7.10 -3.02 10.85
C ARG A 260 7.44 -4.38 11.45
N TYR A 261 6.95 -5.48 10.87
CA TYR A 261 7.21 -6.84 11.35
C TYR A 261 8.71 -7.16 11.42
N PHE A 262 9.48 -6.63 10.47
CA PHE A 262 10.93 -6.82 10.41
C PHE A 262 11.76 -5.72 11.06
N THR A 263 11.14 -4.88 11.91
CA THR A 263 11.87 -3.87 12.69
C THR A 263 12.99 -4.53 13.50
N GLY A 264 14.21 -4.02 13.37
CA GLY A 264 15.36 -4.57 14.08
C GLY A 264 15.88 -5.90 13.53
N THR A 265 15.34 -6.38 12.40
CA THR A 265 15.84 -7.58 11.72
C THR A 265 16.70 -7.18 10.51
N PRO A 266 17.98 -7.63 10.44
CA PRO A 266 18.88 -7.32 9.34
C PRO A 266 18.25 -7.65 7.99
N LEU A 267 18.41 -6.77 6.98
CA LEU A 267 17.79 -6.95 5.67
C LEU A 267 18.10 -8.33 5.04
N GLU A 268 19.35 -8.79 5.17
CA GLU A 268 19.83 -10.09 4.73
C GLU A 268 19.19 -11.29 5.45
N HIS A 269 18.58 -11.06 6.61
CA HIS A 269 17.92 -12.07 7.44
C HIS A 269 16.40 -11.90 7.49
N ARG A 270 15.81 -11.07 6.61
CA ARG A 270 14.35 -10.92 6.50
C ARG A 270 13.74 -12.11 5.78
N GLN A 271 13.95 -13.30 6.35
CA GLN A 271 13.23 -14.51 6.01
C GLN A 271 12.18 -14.79 7.08
N PRO A 272 10.91 -14.94 6.69
CA PRO A 272 9.83 -15.40 7.56
C PRO A 272 10.14 -16.81 8.08
N GLU A 273 10.72 -16.91 9.27
CA GLU A 273 10.93 -18.20 9.95
C GLU A 273 9.72 -18.59 10.80
N GLY A 274 9.28 -19.85 10.69
CA GLY A 274 8.25 -20.42 11.55
C GLY A 274 7.21 -21.26 10.82
N SER A 275 6.38 -21.95 11.60
CA SER A 275 5.28 -22.75 11.07
C SER A 275 4.12 -21.85 10.60
N VAL A 276 3.50 -22.26 9.48
CA VAL A 276 2.29 -21.62 8.95
C VAL A 276 1.15 -21.81 9.97
N PRO A 277 0.49 -20.73 10.43
CA PRO A 277 -0.64 -20.84 11.34
C PRO A 277 -1.81 -21.56 10.70
N ILE A 278 -2.45 -22.43 11.49
CA ILE A 278 -3.71 -23.10 11.15
C ILE A 278 -4.82 -22.45 11.98
N VAL A 279 -5.80 -21.88 11.31
CA VAL A 279 -6.90 -21.12 11.93
C VAL A 279 -8.18 -21.96 11.89
N PRO A 280 -8.69 -22.42 13.04
CA PRO A 280 -9.98 -23.08 13.09
C PRO A 280 -11.13 -22.09 12.85
N LEU A 281 -12.22 -22.57 12.25
CA LEU A 281 -13.48 -21.83 12.25
C LEU A 281 -14.01 -21.80 13.69
N GLN A 282 -14.20 -20.61 14.26
CA GLN A 282 -14.76 -20.48 15.61
C GLN A 282 -16.28 -20.53 15.60
N ARG A 283 -16.90 -19.86 14.63
CA ARG A 283 -18.34 -19.89 14.36
C ARG A 283 -18.56 -19.41 12.93
N LEU A 284 -19.53 -19.94 12.19
CA LEU A 284 -19.89 -19.36 10.89
C LEU A 284 -20.83 -18.16 11.12
N ALA A 285 -20.29 -16.95 11.16
CA ALA A 285 -21.04 -15.71 11.35
C ALA A 285 -21.54 -15.11 10.03
N THR A 286 -20.71 -15.20 8.99
CA THR A 286 -21.00 -14.65 7.65
C THR A 286 -20.74 -15.70 6.58
N LEU A 287 -21.72 -15.96 5.72
CA LEU A 287 -21.53 -16.76 4.52
C LEU A 287 -21.54 -15.85 3.30
N TRP A 288 -20.43 -15.84 2.56
CA TRP A 288 -20.33 -15.13 1.29
C TRP A 288 -20.86 -16.01 0.15
N VAL A 289 -21.70 -15.45 -0.70
CA VAL A 289 -22.19 -16.07 -1.93
C VAL A 289 -21.54 -15.33 -3.09
N ASN A 290 -20.69 -16.01 -3.84
CA ASN A 290 -20.24 -15.51 -5.11
C ASN A 290 -21.36 -15.71 -6.12
N THR A 291 -21.91 -14.60 -6.60
CA THR A 291 -23.04 -14.58 -7.52
C THR A 291 -22.68 -14.96 -8.95
N GLY A 292 -21.39 -15.06 -9.31
CA GLY A 292 -20.88 -15.34 -10.66
C GLY A 292 -19.72 -14.40 -11.02
N THR A 293 -18.97 -14.71 -12.09
CA THR A 293 -17.79 -13.91 -12.52
C THR A 293 -18.10 -12.82 -13.54
N LEU A 294 -19.30 -12.80 -14.11
CA LEU A 294 -19.66 -11.78 -15.09
C LEU A 294 -19.85 -10.42 -14.42
N CYS A 295 -19.21 -9.41 -14.98
CA CYS A 295 -19.25 -8.03 -14.51
C CYS A 295 -19.44 -7.05 -15.68
N ASN A 296 -20.05 -5.90 -15.44
CA ASN A 296 -20.13 -4.84 -16.44
C ASN A 296 -18.83 -4.02 -16.58
N LEU A 297 -17.80 -4.33 -15.80
CA LEU A 297 -16.49 -3.69 -15.81
C LEU A 297 -15.38 -4.73 -16.02
N SER A 298 -14.23 -4.27 -16.52
CA SER A 298 -12.97 -5.01 -16.58
C SER A 298 -11.93 -4.26 -15.75
N CYS A 299 -12.05 -4.31 -14.43
CA CYS A 299 -11.17 -3.57 -13.52
C CYS A 299 -9.71 -4.02 -13.66
N ALA A 300 -8.76 -3.08 -13.50
CA ALA A 300 -7.37 -3.41 -13.28
C ALA A 300 -7.23 -4.22 -11.98
N ASN A 301 -6.60 -5.40 -12.09
CA ASN A 301 -6.40 -6.36 -11.01
C ASN A 301 -7.70 -6.72 -10.26
N CYS A 302 -8.73 -7.17 -10.98
CA CYS A 302 -9.98 -7.59 -10.35
C CYS A 302 -9.77 -8.80 -9.41
N PHE A 303 -10.20 -8.66 -8.16
CA PHE A 303 -10.03 -9.67 -7.10
C PHE A 303 -10.70 -11.01 -7.40
N MET A 304 -11.76 -10.97 -8.21
CA MET A 304 -12.56 -12.13 -8.58
C MET A 304 -12.28 -12.58 -10.02
N ASP A 305 -11.29 -11.95 -10.68
CA ASP A 305 -11.02 -12.09 -12.12
C ASP A 305 -12.24 -11.76 -13.01
N SER A 306 -13.18 -10.99 -12.47
CA SER A 306 -14.47 -10.72 -13.10
C SER A 306 -14.34 -9.72 -14.26
N THR A 307 -14.95 -10.05 -15.39
CA THR A 307 -15.02 -9.21 -16.60
C THR A 307 -16.37 -9.43 -17.32
N PRO A 308 -16.70 -8.67 -18.38
CA PRO A 308 -17.89 -8.94 -19.17
C PRO A 308 -17.90 -10.29 -19.90
N SER A 309 -16.74 -10.97 -19.96
CA SER A 309 -16.56 -12.22 -20.71
C SER A 309 -16.02 -13.38 -19.88
N ASN A 310 -15.57 -13.17 -18.64
CA ASN A 310 -15.13 -14.26 -17.77
C ASN A 310 -16.35 -14.92 -17.14
N ASP A 311 -16.60 -16.17 -17.51
CA ASP A 311 -17.70 -16.99 -17.01
C ASP A 311 -17.20 -18.26 -16.28
N SER A 312 -15.97 -18.23 -15.76
CA SER A 312 -15.37 -19.35 -15.01
C SER A 312 -16.19 -19.78 -13.78
N LEU A 313 -16.91 -18.83 -13.17
CA LEU A 313 -17.96 -19.09 -12.19
C LEU A 313 -19.33 -18.73 -12.78
N GLU A 314 -20.22 -19.73 -12.80
CA GLU A 314 -21.60 -19.58 -13.24
C GLU A 314 -22.41 -18.71 -12.27
N TYR A 315 -23.55 -18.21 -12.74
CA TYR A 315 -24.47 -17.53 -11.85
C TYR A 315 -25.00 -18.48 -10.78
N PHE A 316 -24.85 -18.06 -9.53
CA PHE A 316 -25.41 -18.76 -8.39
C PHE A 316 -26.94 -18.68 -8.41
N THR A 317 -27.62 -19.80 -8.30
CA THR A 317 -29.09 -19.83 -8.46
C THR A 317 -29.81 -19.66 -7.13
N ALA A 318 -31.05 -19.19 -7.18
CA ALA A 318 -31.92 -19.13 -5.99
C ALA A 318 -32.14 -20.53 -5.38
N THR A 319 -32.22 -21.58 -6.20
CA THR A 319 -32.37 -22.97 -5.75
C THR A 319 -31.15 -23.44 -4.96
N ASP A 320 -29.95 -23.19 -5.47
CA ASP A 320 -28.71 -23.52 -4.74
C ASP A 320 -28.64 -22.77 -3.41
N PHE A 321 -29.03 -21.49 -3.41
CA PHE A 321 -29.02 -20.66 -2.21
C PHE A 321 -30.00 -21.15 -1.14
N GLN A 322 -31.23 -21.51 -1.54
CA GLN A 322 -32.22 -22.09 -0.62
C GLN A 322 -31.74 -23.42 -0.03
N ALA A 323 -31.08 -24.27 -0.83
CA ALA A 323 -30.53 -25.54 -0.35
C ALA A 323 -29.43 -25.35 0.71
N ILE A 324 -28.63 -24.28 0.60
CA ILE A 324 -27.64 -23.90 1.62
C ILE A 324 -28.33 -23.35 2.87
N LEU A 325 -29.27 -22.41 2.70
CA LEU A 325 -29.97 -21.81 3.85
C LEU A 325 -30.68 -22.84 4.71
N ALA A 326 -31.22 -23.90 4.10
CA ALA A 326 -31.83 -25.03 4.82
C ALA A 326 -30.84 -25.78 5.75
N GLN A 327 -29.54 -25.65 5.50
CA GLN A 327 -28.46 -26.29 6.26
C GLN A 327 -27.65 -25.27 7.09
N ALA A 328 -28.04 -24.00 7.10
CA ALA A 328 -27.30 -22.95 7.77
C ALA A 328 -27.29 -23.15 9.30
N PRO A 329 -26.13 -22.98 9.97
CA PRO A 329 -26.08 -23.06 11.42
C PRO A 329 -26.75 -21.83 12.05
N ALA A 330 -27.25 -21.98 13.28
CA ALA A 330 -27.88 -20.88 14.04
C ALA A 330 -26.93 -19.70 14.33
N SER A 331 -25.62 -19.90 14.21
CA SER A 331 -24.60 -18.85 14.36
C SER A 331 -24.49 -17.91 13.17
N LEU A 332 -25.07 -18.27 12.01
CA LEU A 332 -25.07 -17.46 10.81
C LEU A 332 -25.98 -16.25 11.01
N GLY A 333 -25.41 -15.05 10.87
CA GLY A 333 -26.15 -13.78 11.06
C GLY A 333 -26.16 -12.87 9.83
N GLU A 334 -25.35 -13.17 8.82
CA GLU A 334 -25.21 -12.35 7.62
C GLU A 334 -24.87 -13.18 6.38
N ILE A 335 -25.49 -12.83 5.24
CA ILE A 335 -25.10 -13.30 3.91
C ILE A 335 -24.46 -12.13 3.15
N GLY A 336 -23.23 -12.34 2.69
CA GLY A 336 -22.53 -11.39 1.83
C GLY A 336 -22.64 -11.78 0.36
N PHE A 337 -23.20 -10.96 -0.51
CA PHE A 337 -23.26 -11.19 -1.95
C PHE A 337 -22.11 -10.46 -2.65
N THR A 338 -21.28 -11.21 -3.37
CA THR A 338 -20.09 -10.73 -4.07
C THR A 338 -19.94 -11.42 -5.44
N GLY A 339 -18.80 -11.26 -6.12
CA GLY A 339 -18.51 -11.86 -7.43
C GLY A 339 -18.07 -10.80 -8.44
N GLY A 340 -18.61 -10.87 -9.65
CA GLY A 340 -18.58 -9.77 -10.62
C GLY A 340 -19.46 -8.62 -10.16
N GLU A 341 -20.52 -8.31 -10.92
CA GLU A 341 -21.55 -7.39 -10.44
C GLU A 341 -22.77 -8.20 -9.98
N PRO A 342 -23.07 -8.30 -8.67
CA PRO A 342 -24.16 -9.13 -8.16
C PRO A 342 -25.50 -8.88 -8.83
N PHE A 343 -25.78 -7.63 -9.22
CA PHE A 343 -27.04 -7.29 -9.89
C PHE A 343 -27.12 -7.71 -11.36
N MET A 344 -26.07 -8.32 -11.92
CA MET A 344 -26.14 -9.02 -13.20
C MET A 344 -26.68 -10.45 -13.07
N ASN A 345 -26.63 -11.06 -11.88
CA ASN A 345 -27.23 -12.37 -11.66
C ASN A 345 -28.77 -12.23 -11.69
N PRO A 346 -29.49 -13.01 -12.52
CA PRO A 346 -30.94 -12.91 -12.65
C PRO A 346 -31.70 -13.23 -11.36
N ASP A 347 -31.12 -14.03 -10.47
CA ASP A 347 -31.74 -14.52 -9.24
C ASP A 347 -31.41 -13.66 -8.01
N ILE A 348 -30.63 -12.59 -8.16
CA ILE A 348 -30.15 -11.77 -7.03
C ILE A 348 -31.28 -11.28 -6.12
N ILE A 349 -32.39 -10.79 -6.69
CA ILE A 349 -33.52 -10.29 -5.91
C ILE A 349 -34.21 -11.42 -5.14
N VAL A 350 -34.34 -12.60 -5.75
CA VAL A 350 -34.94 -13.77 -5.10
C VAL A 350 -34.05 -14.24 -3.95
N MET A 351 -32.73 -14.30 -4.16
CA MET A 351 -31.78 -14.66 -3.12
C MET A 351 -31.79 -13.66 -1.94
N LEU A 352 -31.83 -12.35 -2.23
CA LEU A 352 -31.95 -11.32 -1.21
C LEU A 352 -33.24 -11.48 -0.40
N GLU A 353 -34.38 -11.68 -1.07
CA GLU A 353 -35.66 -11.89 -0.40
C GLU A 353 -35.64 -13.13 0.49
N CYS A 354 -35.12 -14.27 -0.01
CA CYS A 354 -34.95 -15.49 0.79
C CYS A 354 -34.08 -15.26 2.03
N CYS A 355 -32.95 -14.57 1.89
CA CYS A 355 -32.05 -14.23 3.00
C CYS A 355 -32.78 -13.44 4.09
N LEU A 356 -33.50 -12.39 3.69
CA LEU A 356 -34.18 -11.48 4.61
C LEU A 356 -35.38 -12.16 5.28
N GLN A 357 -36.14 -12.98 4.54
CA GLN A 357 -37.23 -13.80 5.07
C GLN A 357 -36.76 -14.80 6.12
N SER A 358 -35.56 -15.35 5.97
CA SER A 358 -34.94 -16.24 6.97
C SER A 358 -34.42 -15.51 8.21
N GLY A 359 -34.61 -14.20 8.31
CA GLY A 359 -34.21 -13.41 9.48
C GLY A 359 -32.72 -13.06 9.51
N LEU A 360 -31.99 -13.27 8.41
CA LEU A 360 -30.58 -12.88 8.27
C LEU A 360 -30.45 -11.43 7.77
N ARG A 361 -29.24 -10.87 7.89
CA ARG A 361 -28.87 -9.61 7.23
C ARG A 361 -28.21 -9.90 5.88
N ALA A 362 -28.37 -9.00 4.94
CA ALA A 362 -27.74 -9.09 3.62
C ALA A 362 -26.78 -7.91 3.41
N LEU A 363 -25.55 -8.21 2.98
CA LEU A 363 -24.57 -7.24 2.52
C LEU A 363 -24.28 -7.50 1.04
N VAL A 364 -24.45 -6.51 0.16
CA VAL A 364 -24.11 -6.66 -1.27
C VAL A 364 -22.92 -5.77 -1.62
N LEU A 365 -21.88 -6.34 -2.23
CA LEU A 365 -20.75 -5.58 -2.76
C LEU A 365 -21.05 -5.23 -4.23
N SER A 366 -21.24 -3.95 -4.56
CA SER A 366 -21.65 -3.54 -5.92
C SER A 366 -20.89 -2.30 -6.38
N ASN A 367 -20.78 -2.11 -7.69
CA ASN A 367 -20.33 -0.84 -8.27
C ASN A 367 -21.43 0.23 -8.32
N ALA A 368 -22.67 -0.13 -7.94
CA ALA A 368 -23.87 0.71 -7.95
C ALA A 368 -24.25 1.34 -9.30
N MET A 369 -23.73 0.79 -10.40
CA MET A 369 -24.01 1.27 -11.75
C MET A 369 -25.31 0.67 -12.30
N ARG A 370 -25.48 0.75 -13.62
CA ARG A 370 -26.69 0.38 -14.35
C ARG A 370 -27.30 -0.99 -14.00
N PRO A 371 -26.53 -2.09 -13.78
CA PRO A 371 -27.14 -3.37 -13.40
C PRO A 371 -27.99 -3.28 -12.13
N LEU A 372 -27.47 -2.64 -11.07
CA LEU A 372 -28.21 -2.39 -9.84
C LEU A 372 -29.44 -1.52 -10.09
N GLN A 373 -29.28 -0.41 -10.81
CA GLN A 373 -30.34 0.58 -10.99
C GLN A 373 -31.59 0.00 -11.68
N ARG A 374 -31.44 -1.04 -12.51
CA ARG A 374 -32.57 -1.77 -13.12
C ARG A 374 -33.49 -2.44 -12.10
N HIS A 375 -33.00 -2.69 -10.90
CA HIS A 375 -33.74 -3.35 -9.81
C HIS A 375 -34.31 -2.38 -8.78
N LYS A 376 -34.31 -1.07 -9.04
CA LYS A 376 -34.82 -0.02 -8.13
C LYS A 376 -36.13 -0.42 -7.44
N SER A 377 -37.16 -0.76 -8.20
CA SER A 377 -38.48 -1.06 -7.65
C SER A 377 -38.49 -2.32 -6.77
N ALA A 378 -37.63 -3.30 -7.06
CA ALA A 378 -37.49 -4.49 -6.23
C ALA A 378 -36.76 -4.16 -4.93
N LEU A 379 -35.68 -3.39 -5.00
CA LEU A 379 -34.93 -2.93 -3.83
C LEU A 379 -35.82 -2.11 -2.88
N MET A 380 -36.66 -1.21 -3.39
CA MET A 380 -37.63 -0.47 -2.55
C MET A 380 -38.54 -1.40 -1.76
N ARG A 381 -39.09 -2.44 -2.42
CA ARG A 381 -39.95 -3.42 -1.73
C ARG A 381 -39.21 -4.18 -0.64
N LEU A 382 -37.94 -4.55 -0.88
CA LEU A 382 -37.14 -5.24 0.13
C LEU A 382 -36.86 -4.35 1.34
N ILE A 383 -36.58 -3.06 1.12
CA ILE A 383 -36.36 -2.08 2.19
C ILE A 383 -37.63 -1.91 3.03
N ASP A 384 -38.78 -1.72 2.37
CA ASP A 384 -40.07 -1.50 3.04
C ASP A 384 -40.47 -2.73 3.87
N ASN A 385 -40.23 -3.94 3.35
CA ASN A 385 -40.59 -5.19 4.03
C ASN A 385 -39.59 -5.61 5.12
N TYR A 386 -38.31 -5.23 4.99
CA TYR A 386 -37.21 -5.68 5.85
C TYR A 386 -36.29 -4.50 6.26
N PRO A 387 -36.82 -3.50 6.98
CA PRO A 387 -36.05 -2.30 7.32
C PRO A 387 -34.79 -2.63 8.14
N GLY A 388 -33.66 -2.01 7.79
CA GLY A 388 -32.37 -2.16 8.48
C GLY A 388 -31.66 -3.51 8.30
N ARG A 389 -32.11 -4.35 7.35
CA ARG A 389 -31.53 -5.69 7.13
C ARG A 389 -30.75 -5.84 5.83
N LEU A 390 -30.86 -4.88 4.90
CA LEU A 390 -30.13 -4.86 3.64
C LEU A 390 -29.17 -3.68 3.62
N ARG A 391 -27.89 -3.98 3.38
CA ARG A 391 -26.83 -2.98 3.19
C ARG A 391 -26.16 -3.18 1.84
N ILE A 392 -25.85 -2.08 1.15
CA ILE A 392 -25.04 -2.10 -0.08
C ILE A 392 -23.72 -1.38 0.18
N ARG A 393 -22.61 -2.08 -0.05
CA ARG A 393 -21.27 -1.48 -0.04
C ARG A 393 -20.88 -1.13 -1.46
N VAL A 394 -20.84 0.17 -1.73
CA VAL A 394 -20.52 0.70 -3.05
C VAL A 394 -19.01 0.81 -3.20
N SER A 395 -18.51 0.28 -4.30
CA SER A 395 -17.08 0.29 -4.59
C SER A 395 -16.65 1.61 -5.24
N ILE A 396 -16.00 2.49 -4.47
CA ILE A 396 -15.41 3.75 -4.96
C ILE A 396 -13.94 3.76 -4.54
N ASP A 397 -13.04 3.39 -5.45
CA ASP A 397 -11.64 3.13 -5.08
C ASP A 397 -10.82 4.37 -4.72
N HIS A 398 -11.19 5.58 -5.17
CA HIS A 398 -10.48 6.80 -4.81
C HIS A 398 -11.44 7.98 -4.72
N TYR A 399 -11.07 9.02 -3.97
CA TYR A 399 -11.84 10.27 -3.89
C TYR A 399 -11.65 11.17 -5.12
N ARG A 400 -10.63 10.90 -5.94
CA ARG A 400 -10.38 11.55 -7.24
C ARG A 400 -10.83 10.67 -8.40
N LEU A 401 -11.38 11.32 -9.43
CA LEU A 401 -11.89 10.67 -10.64
C LEU A 401 -10.81 9.92 -11.41
N ASP A 402 -9.68 10.58 -11.69
CA ASP A 402 -8.58 10.05 -12.49
C ASP A 402 -8.01 8.74 -11.91
N GLU A 403 -7.85 8.71 -10.58
CA GLU A 403 -7.33 7.54 -9.89
C GLU A 403 -8.36 6.40 -9.79
N HIS A 404 -9.62 6.71 -9.48
CA HIS A 404 -10.68 5.70 -9.47
C HIS A 404 -10.84 5.04 -10.85
N ASP A 405 -10.91 5.84 -11.91
CA ASP A 405 -11.13 5.35 -13.28
C ASP A 405 -9.92 4.55 -13.80
N THR A 406 -8.71 4.82 -13.32
CA THR A 406 -7.51 4.01 -13.63
C THR A 406 -7.70 2.55 -13.20
N LEU A 407 -8.42 2.32 -12.10
CA LEU A 407 -8.69 1.00 -11.58
C LEU A 407 -9.96 0.36 -12.16
N ARG A 408 -11.04 1.12 -12.29
CA ARG A 408 -12.38 0.58 -12.62
C ARG A 408 -12.82 0.80 -14.06
N GLY A 409 -12.07 1.59 -14.82
CA GLY A 409 -12.35 1.96 -16.20
C GLY A 409 -12.98 3.34 -16.31
N THR A 410 -12.80 3.98 -17.46
CA THR A 410 -13.25 5.35 -17.72
C THR A 410 -14.76 5.52 -17.51
N GLY A 411 -15.14 6.56 -16.77
CA GLY A 411 -16.51 6.93 -16.49
C GLY A 411 -17.17 6.15 -15.37
N SER A 412 -16.45 5.26 -14.67
CA SER A 412 -17.02 4.49 -13.55
C SER A 412 -17.22 5.38 -12.32
N PHE A 413 -16.32 6.32 -12.04
CA PHE A 413 -16.39 7.17 -10.85
C PHE A 413 -17.72 7.92 -10.73
N VAL A 414 -18.12 8.61 -11.81
CA VAL A 414 -19.36 9.39 -11.85
C VAL A 414 -20.58 8.48 -11.69
N GLN A 415 -20.62 7.36 -12.41
CA GLN A 415 -21.75 6.43 -12.36
C GLN A 415 -21.91 5.77 -10.99
N SER A 416 -20.80 5.38 -10.34
CA SER A 416 -20.82 4.81 -9.00
C SER A 416 -21.25 5.83 -7.95
N LEU A 417 -20.84 7.10 -8.08
CA LEU A 417 -21.30 8.18 -7.19
C LEU A 417 -22.79 8.48 -7.35
N ASP A 418 -23.29 8.54 -8.59
CA ASP A 418 -24.71 8.72 -8.86
C ASP A 418 -25.53 7.55 -8.29
N GLY A 419 -25.00 6.32 -8.43
CA GLY A 419 -25.55 5.12 -7.82
C GLY A 419 -25.60 5.17 -6.29
N LEU A 420 -24.52 5.59 -5.64
CA LEU A 420 -24.44 5.74 -4.19
C LEU A 420 -25.48 6.75 -3.67
N LYS A 421 -25.54 7.94 -4.29
CA LYS A 421 -26.49 8.99 -3.91
C LYS A 421 -27.94 8.57 -4.13
N PHE A 422 -28.18 7.82 -5.20
CA PHE A 422 -29.47 7.23 -5.48
C PHE A 422 -29.90 6.25 -4.37
N LEU A 423 -29.01 5.36 -3.93
CA LEU A 423 -29.27 4.42 -2.84
C LEU A 423 -29.56 5.13 -1.50
N GLU A 424 -28.81 6.19 -1.18
CA GLU A 424 -29.04 7.01 0.01
C GLU A 424 -30.42 7.68 -0.02
N THR A 425 -30.82 8.23 -1.18
CA THR A 425 -32.14 8.86 -1.35
C THR A 425 -33.30 7.87 -1.14
N MET A 426 -33.07 6.57 -1.36
CA MET A 426 -34.06 5.53 -1.08
C MET A 426 -34.15 5.14 0.40
N GLY A 427 -33.26 5.64 1.25
CA GLY A 427 -33.15 5.25 2.66
C GLY A 427 -32.50 3.88 2.87
N LEU A 428 -31.73 3.38 1.89
CA LEU A 428 -30.99 2.13 2.05
C LEU A 428 -29.71 2.37 2.86
N GLU A 429 -29.35 1.43 3.74
CA GLU A 429 -28.04 1.45 4.38
C GLU A 429 -26.94 1.27 3.34
N VAL A 430 -26.03 2.24 3.28
CA VAL A 430 -24.90 2.23 2.36
C VAL A 430 -23.58 2.38 3.10
N SER A 431 -22.52 1.85 2.51
CA SER A 431 -21.13 2.09 2.91
C SER A 431 -20.27 2.16 1.66
N VAL A 432 -19.06 2.68 1.77
CA VAL A 432 -18.09 2.74 0.67
C VAL A 432 -16.91 1.83 0.98
N ALA A 433 -16.47 1.11 -0.05
CA ALA A 433 -15.18 0.41 -0.06
C ALA A 433 -14.26 1.08 -1.07
N ALA A 434 -13.01 1.31 -0.65
CA ALA A 434 -11.96 1.81 -1.53
C ALA A 434 -10.70 0.96 -1.44
N ARG A 435 -9.90 0.96 -2.51
CA ARG A 435 -8.55 0.38 -2.52
C ARG A 435 -7.52 1.50 -2.37
N THR A 436 -6.32 1.19 -1.88
CA THR A 436 -5.27 2.20 -1.66
C THR A 436 -3.93 1.83 -2.31
N PRO A 437 -3.86 1.58 -3.65
CA PRO A 437 -2.60 1.25 -4.32
C PRO A 437 -1.60 2.41 -4.36
N TRP A 438 -2.04 3.67 -4.29
CA TRP A 438 -1.22 4.83 -4.65
C TRP A 438 -0.27 5.34 -3.56
N GLY A 439 -0.18 4.62 -2.44
CA GLY A 439 0.78 4.91 -1.37
C GLY A 439 0.36 6.07 -0.45
N GLU A 440 -0.86 6.60 -0.55
CA GLU A 440 -1.40 7.48 0.48
C GLU A 440 -1.60 6.72 1.81
N THR A 441 -1.43 7.44 2.91
CA THR A 441 -1.76 6.91 4.22
C THR A 441 -3.28 6.83 4.39
N GLU A 442 -3.72 5.99 5.33
CA GLU A 442 -5.14 5.88 5.67
C GLU A 442 -5.75 7.26 6.03
N ALA A 443 -5.02 8.07 6.79
CA ALA A 443 -5.46 9.41 7.18
C ALA A 443 -5.71 10.31 5.96
N MET A 444 -4.82 10.28 4.96
CA MET A 444 -4.99 11.03 3.72
C MET A 444 -6.21 10.56 2.93
N MET A 445 -6.40 9.23 2.81
CA MET A 445 -7.56 8.66 2.12
C MET A 445 -8.87 9.05 2.79
N ARG A 446 -8.97 8.91 4.12
CA ARG A 446 -10.17 9.31 4.89
C ARG A 446 -10.47 10.80 4.73
N HIS A 447 -9.45 11.65 4.78
CA HIS A 447 -9.62 13.08 4.57
C HIS A 447 -10.19 13.40 3.18
N GLY A 448 -9.60 12.84 2.12
CA GLY A 448 -10.08 13.06 0.74
C GLY A 448 -11.51 12.55 0.52
N PHE A 449 -11.87 11.41 1.10
CA PHE A 449 -13.26 10.93 1.08
C PHE A 449 -14.21 11.82 1.89
N ALA A 450 -13.77 12.38 3.02
CA ALA A 450 -14.59 13.31 3.81
C ALA A 450 -14.96 14.56 2.99
N GLU A 451 -13.99 15.12 2.25
CA GLU A 451 -14.24 16.24 1.34
C GLU A 451 -15.17 15.86 0.19
N LEU A 452 -14.97 14.67 -0.41
CA LEU A 452 -15.84 14.16 -1.47
C LEU A 452 -17.28 13.99 -0.98
N PHE A 453 -17.48 13.37 0.18
CA PHE A 453 -18.80 13.13 0.75
C PHE A 453 -19.50 14.44 1.08
N SER A 454 -18.82 15.37 1.77
CA SER A 454 -19.37 16.69 2.08
C SER A 454 -19.71 17.48 0.82
N GLY A 455 -18.80 17.55 -0.16
CA GLY A 455 -18.98 18.30 -1.40
C GLY A 455 -20.10 17.75 -2.31
N ARG A 456 -20.49 16.48 -2.13
CA ARG A 456 -21.59 15.84 -2.87
C ARG A 456 -22.88 15.70 -2.06
N GLY A 457 -22.86 16.09 -0.79
CA GLY A 457 -23.98 15.92 0.14
C GLY A 457 -24.31 14.45 0.37
N ILE A 458 -23.29 13.61 0.55
CA ILE A 458 -23.40 12.20 0.92
C ILE A 458 -23.25 12.11 2.45
N GLY A 459 -24.20 11.47 3.13
CA GLY A 459 -24.30 11.41 4.60
C GLY A 459 -23.37 10.41 5.30
N LEU A 460 -22.33 9.92 4.63
CA LEU A 460 -21.35 8.98 5.20
C LEU A 460 -20.24 9.72 5.93
N ASN A 461 -19.76 9.15 7.04
CA ASN A 461 -18.58 9.64 7.75
C ASN A 461 -17.33 8.86 7.33
N ALA A 462 -16.44 9.49 6.56
CA ALA A 462 -15.19 8.86 6.10
C ALA A 462 -14.23 8.45 7.25
N TYR A 463 -14.42 8.96 8.46
CA TYR A 463 -13.63 8.57 9.63
C TYR A 463 -14.23 7.38 10.40
N GLU A 464 -15.47 6.98 10.12
CA GLU A 464 -16.08 5.78 10.70
C GLU A 464 -15.74 4.54 9.84
N PRO A 465 -15.09 3.50 10.40
CA PRO A 465 -14.76 2.29 9.65
C PRO A 465 -15.97 1.54 9.08
N GLY A 466 -17.16 1.74 9.66
CA GLY A 466 -18.40 1.15 9.14
C GLY A 466 -18.91 1.79 7.85
N ASP A 467 -18.59 3.08 7.65
CA ASP A 467 -19.05 3.89 6.52
C ASP A 467 -18.03 3.90 5.38
N LEU A 468 -16.74 3.93 5.70
CA LEU A 468 -15.63 3.85 4.74
C LEU A 468 -14.62 2.79 5.15
N ILE A 469 -14.54 1.75 4.32
CA ILE A 469 -13.54 0.68 4.43
C ILE A 469 -12.45 0.91 3.39
N LEU A 470 -11.21 0.94 3.87
CA LEU A 470 -10.02 1.10 3.05
C LEU A 470 -9.27 -0.23 3.00
N PHE A 471 -9.06 -0.72 1.78
CA PHE A 471 -8.36 -1.97 1.52
C PHE A 471 -6.97 -1.67 0.94
N PRO A 472 -5.90 -2.31 1.45
CA PRO A 472 -4.64 -2.32 0.73
C PRO A 472 -4.83 -3.00 -0.63
N GLU A 473 -4.07 -2.60 -1.64
CA GLU A 473 -4.13 -3.25 -2.96
C GLU A 473 -3.62 -4.70 -2.86
N MET A 474 -4.27 -5.61 -3.59
CA MET A 474 -3.78 -6.98 -3.73
C MET A 474 -2.86 -7.06 -4.94
N ASP A 475 -1.58 -7.32 -4.65
CA ASP A 475 -0.65 -7.66 -5.71
C ASP A 475 -0.97 -9.07 -6.21
N VAL A 476 -1.38 -9.19 -7.48
CA VAL A 476 -1.74 -10.46 -8.12
C VAL A 476 -0.48 -11.27 -8.47
N ASN A 477 0.69 -10.60 -8.49
CA ASN A 477 1.98 -11.21 -8.71
C ASN A 477 3.02 -10.66 -7.71
N PRO A 478 2.80 -10.88 -6.39
CA PRO A 478 3.82 -10.54 -5.41
C PRO A 478 4.95 -11.53 -5.65
N GLY A 479 6.06 -11.09 -6.24
CA GLY A 479 7.15 -11.98 -6.67
C GLY A 479 7.38 -13.15 -5.72
N GLU A 480 7.51 -12.86 -4.41
CA GLU A 480 7.42 -13.85 -3.33
C GLU A 480 6.22 -13.54 -2.40
N PRO A 481 5.37 -14.55 -2.08
CA PRO A 481 4.29 -14.37 -1.10
C PRO A 481 4.87 -13.98 0.25
N MET A 482 4.30 -12.95 0.91
CA MET A 482 4.62 -12.63 2.30
C MET A 482 4.12 -13.78 3.20
N PRO A 483 4.98 -14.69 3.68
CA PRO A 483 4.60 -15.85 4.46
C PRO A 483 4.09 -15.42 5.82
N VAL A 484 3.00 -16.04 6.24
CA VAL A 484 2.45 -15.84 7.58
C VAL A 484 3.04 -16.87 8.53
N THR A 485 3.63 -16.41 9.63
CA THR A 485 4.17 -17.25 10.71
C THR A 485 3.33 -17.09 11.98
N ASN A 486 3.44 -18.03 12.93
CA ASN A 486 2.80 -17.89 14.25
C ASN A 486 3.27 -16.65 15.01
N GLN A 487 4.55 -16.27 14.84
CA GLN A 487 5.10 -15.03 15.41
C GLN A 487 4.43 -13.80 14.79
N ALA A 488 4.34 -13.72 13.46
CA ALA A 488 3.65 -12.63 12.78
C ALA A 488 2.19 -12.50 13.21
N LEU A 489 1.49 -13.63 13.38
CA LEU A 489 0.12 -13.63 13.86
C LEU A 489 0.01 -13.12 15.31
N SER A 490 0.96 -13.46 16.18
CA SER A 490 0.99 -13.00 17.58
C SER A 490 1.30 -11.50 17.75
N MET A 491 1.97 -10.90 16.75
CA MET A 491 2.30 -9.47 16.72
C MET A 491 1.15 -8.58 16.25
N LEU A 492 0.07 -9.18 15.70
CA LEU A 492 -1.13 -8.41 15.38
C LEU A 492 -1.74 -7.87 16.68
N GLN A 493 -1.88 -6.55 16.76
CA GLN A 493 -2.52 -5.89 17.89
C GLN A 493 -4.01 -6.28 17.97
N GLY A 494 -4.47 -6.70 19.15
CA GLY A 494 -5.89 -6.87 19.48
C GLY A 494 -6.63 -8.05 18.82
N ASP A 495 -7.95 -8.11 19.05
CA ASP A 495 -8.90 -9.10 18.52
C ASP A 495 -9.15 -8.96 16.99
N LYS A 496 -8.12 -8.68 16.19
CA LYS A 496 -8.27 -8.50 14.74
C LYS A 496 -8.93 -9.75 14.12
N PRO A 497 -10.13 -9.64 13.53
CA PRO A 497 -10.84 -10.80 13.03
C PRO A 497 -10.24 -11.25 11.70
N LEU A 498 -9.60 -12.42 11.69
CA LEU A 498 -9.23 -13.09 10.45
C LEU A 498 -10.52 -13.56 9.76
N MET A 499 -10.73 -13.23 8.48
CA MET A 499 -11.96 -13.63 7.77
C MET A 499 -12.24 -15.13 7.84
N CYS A 500 -11.21 -15.97 7.73
CA CYS A 500 -11.38 -17.43 7.79
C CYS A 500 -11.71 -17.97 9.19
N ARG A 501 -11.75 -17.12 10.22
CA ARG A 501 -12.14 -17.48 11.59
C ARG A 501 -13.66 -17.51 11.75
N ASP A 502 -14.39 -16.68 11.00
CA ASP A 502 -15.82 -16.51 11.15
C ASP A 502 -16.64 -16.50 9.84
N SER A 503 -15.98 -16.61 8.69
CA SER A 503 -16.64 -16.59 7.40
C SER A 503 -16.18 -17.69 6.45
N ARG A 504 -17.05 -18.02 5.51
CA ARG A 504 -16.77 -18.88 4.35
C ARG A 504 -17.37 -18.27 3.11
N MET A 505 -16.90 -18.68 1.93
CA MET A 505 -17.56 -18.34 0.68
C MET A 505 -18.01 -19.60 -0.03
N VAL A 506 -19.13 -19.51 -0.76
CA VAL A 506 -19.59 -20.54 -1.69
C VAL A 506 -19.55 -20.00 -3.11
N VAL A 507 -19.15 -20.86 -4.05
CA VAL A 507 -19.04 -20.57 -5.48
C VAL A 507 -19.69 -21.69 -6.30
N ARG A 508 -20.13 -21.36 -7.53
CA ARG A 508 -20.57 -22.32 -8.54
C ARG A 508 -19.53 -22.38 -9.66
N ARG A 509 -18.73 -23.45 -9.68
CA ARG A 509 -17.74 -23.69 -10.73
C ARG A 509 -18.45 -24.07 -12.04
N LYS A 510 -18.00 -23.51 -13.15
CA LYS A 510 -18.60 -23.81 -14.45
C LYS A 510 -18.45 -25.28 -14.82
N GLY A 511 -19.56 -25.92 -15.16
CA GLY A 511 -19.60 -27.34 -15.54
C GLY A 511 -19.50 -28.34 -14.39
N GLU A 512 -19.47 -27.90 -13.14
CA GLU A 512 -19.49 -28.79 -11.97
C GLU A 512 -20.89 -28.90 -11.37
N ALA A 513 -21.32 -30.12 -11.06
CA ALA A 513 -22.63 -30.37 -10.46
C ALA A 513 -22.68 -30.00 -8.97
N ALA A 514 -21.55 -30.10 -8.27
CA ALA A 514 -21.45 -29.78 -6.86
C ALA A 514 -21.13 -28.29 -6.66
N LEU A 515 -21.59 -27.74 -5.54
CA LEU A 515 -21.12 -26.44 -5.06
C LEU A 515 -19.71 -26.59 -4.50
N SER A 516 -18.93 -25.51 -4.54
CA SER A 516 -17.62 -25.47 -3.88
C SER A 516 -17.60 -24.38 -2.82
N PHE A 517 -17.07 -24.72 -1.65
CA PHE A 517 -16.79 -23.79 -0.57
C PHE A 517 -15.32 -23.40 -0.58
N THR A 518 -15.06 -22.13 -0.31
CA THR A 518 -13.72 -21.57 -0.20
C THR A 518 -13.50 -20.91 1.17
N PRO A 519 -12.23 -20.73 1.60
CA PRO A 519 -11.92 -20.18 2.93
C PRO A 519 -12.52 -18.80 3.19
N CYS A 520 -12.55 -17.93 2.18
CA CYS A 520 -13.03 -16.55 2.24
C CYS A 520 -13.08 -15.93 0.83
N THR A 521 -13.55 -14.69 0.74
CA THR A 521 -13.65 -13.94 -0.52
C THR A 521 -12.31 -13.66 -1.21
N LEU A 522 -11.20 -13.67 -0.48
CA LEU A 522 -9.86 -13.44 -1.04
C LEU A 522 -9.26 -14.68 -1.71
N LEU A 523 -9.86 -15.85 -1.48
CA LEU A 523 -9.34 -17.12 -2.00
C LEU A 523 -10.40 -17.83 -2.86
N PRO A 524 -10.95 -17.17 -3.91
CA PRO A 524 -12.00 -17.75 -4.73
C PRO A 524 -11.55 -18.98 -5.51
N GLY A 525 -10.25 -19.22 -5.66
CA GLY A 525 -9.67 -20.39 -6.33
C GLY A 525 -9.29 -21.56 -5.41
N VAL A 526 -9.54 -21.46 -4.09
CA VAL A 526 -9.15 -22.49 -3.12
C VAL A 526 -10.40 -23.23 -2.65
N ASP A 527 -10.54 -24.49 -3.03
CA ASP A 527 -11.66 -25.32 -2.60
C ASP A 527 -11.33 -26.03 -1.28
N ILE A 528 -12.27 -26.03 -0.34
CA ILE A 528 -12.16 -26.69 0.97
C ILE A 528 -13.25 -27.72 1.24
N GLY A 529 -14.22 -27.86 0.33
CA GLY A 529 -15.29 -28.84 0.45
C GLY A 529 -16.50 -28.52 -0.43
N ALA A 530 -17.42 -29.46 -0.52
CA ALA A 530 -18.66 -29.36 -1.30
C ALA A 530 -19.92 -29.13 -0.44
N SER A 531 -19.76 -29.04 0.88
CA SER A 531 -20.86 -28.82 1.83
C SER A 531 -20.48 -27.85 2.95
N LEU A 532 -21.48 -27.30 3.64
CA LEU A 532 -21.25 -26.45 4.82
C LEU A 532 -20.47 -27.19 5.91
N ALA A 533 -20.73 -28.49 6.11
CA ALA A 533 -20.04 -29.31 7.11
C ALA A 533 -18.55 -29.47 6.77
N GLU A 534 -18.21 -29.72 5.50
CA GLU A 534 -16.80 -29.78 5.07
C GLU A 534 -16.12 -28.41 5.15
N ALA A 535 -16.86 -27.33 4.89
CA ALA A 535 -16.36 -25.97 4.99
C ALA A 535 -15.96 -25.57 6.43
N GLU A 536 -16.35 -26.30 7.47
CA GLU A 536 -15.89 -26.06 8.85
C GLU A 536 -14.40 -26.39 9.06
N ALA A 537 -13.75 -27.04 8.09
CA ALA A 537 -12.34 -27.37 8.15
C ALA A 537 -11.44 -26.15 8.44
N PRO A 538 -10.36 -26.34 9.22
CA PRO A 538 -9.43 -25.27 9.54
C PRO A 538 -8.63 -24.81 8.31
N VAL A 539 -8.27 -23.53 8.28
CA VAL A 539 -7.59 -22.90 7.14
C VAL A 539 -6.15 -22.58 7.52
N ALA A 540 -5.19 -23.05 6.71
CA ALA A 540 -3.79 -22.64 6.87
C ALA A 540 -3.54 -21.31 6.14
N LEU A 541 -2.86 -20.37 6.80
CA LEU A 541 -2.54 -19.04 6.26
C LEU A 541 -1.35 -19.05 5.27
N ARG A 542 -1.31 -20.04 4.37
CA ARG A 542 -0.22 -20.22 3.40
C ARG A 542 -0.37 -19.40 2.12
N TYR A 543 -1.52 -18.77 1.92
CA TYR A 543 -1.84 -18.08 0.66
C TYR A 543 -1.34 -16.63 0.72
N ALA A 544 -0.86 -16.10 -0.40
CA ALA A 544 -0.28 -14.74 -0.48
C ALA A 544 -1.21 -13.66 0.10
N HIS A 545 -2.50 -13.75 -0.19
CA HIS A 545 -3.51 -12.80 0.29
C HIS A 545 -3.75 -12.90 1.81
N CYS A 546 -3.45 -14.03 2.46
CA CYS A 546 -3.50 -14.13 3.92
C CYS A 546 -2.49 -13.17 4.57
N GLY A 547 -1.26 -13.16 4.05
CA GLY A 547 -0.20 -12.25 4.51
C GLY A 547 -0.52 -10.81 4.16
N GLN A 548 -0.77 -10.53 2.88
CA GLN A 548 -1.00 -9.16 2.38
C GLN A 548 -2.19 -8.47 3.03
N PHE A 549 -3.27 -9.19 3.32
CA PHE A 549 -4.53 -8.58 3.73
C PHE A 549 -4.86 -8.81 5.20
N CYS A 550 -4.89 -10.06 5.65
CA CYS A 550 -5.39 -10.38 6.99
C CYS A 550 -4.33 -10.15 8.07
N VAL A 551 -3.06 -10.45 7.77
CA VAL A 551 -1.97 -10.34 8.74
C VAL A 551 -1.31 -8.97 8.62
N TYR A 552 -0.55 -8.73 7.56
CA TYR A 552 0.19 -7.49 7.36
C TYR A 552 -0.68 -6.36 6.76
N GLY A 553 -1.82 -6.68 6.17
CA GLY A 553 -2.76 -5.66 5.68
C GLY A 553 -3.61 -5.09 6.82
N GLY A 554 -3.97 -3.81 6.79
CA GLY A 554 -4.80 -3.19 7.84
C GLY A 554 -6.29 -3.55 7.80
N ALA A 555 -6.75 -4.32 6.82
CA ALA A 555 -8.17 -4.39 6.48
C ALA A 555 -8.96 -5.53 7.15
N SER A 556 -10.24 -5.24 7.44
CA SER A 556 -11.28 -6.21 7.76
C SER A 556 -12.43 -6.09 6.76
N CYS A 557 -12.83 -7.19 6.13
CA CYS A 557 -14.02 -7.22 5.27
C CYS A 557 -15.33 -7.19 6.06
N ALA A 558 -15.28 -7.68 7.31
CA ALA A 558 -16.35 -7.53 8.28
C ALA A 558 -16.30 -6.09 8.78
N GLY A 559 -17.10 -5.22 8.15
CA GLY A 559 -17.45 -3.95 8.75
C GLY A 559 -18.10 -4.28 10.08
N ALA A 560 -17.50 -3.85 11.18
CA ALA A 560 -17.98 -4.18 12.51
C ALA A 560 -19.48 -3.85 12.61
N PRO A 561 -20.35 -4.80 13.00
CA PRO A 561 -21.53 -4.45 13.77
C PRO A 561 -21.04 -4.26 15.22
N GLY A 562 -20.85 -3.00 15.61
CA GLY A 562 -20.91 -2.57 17.00
C GLY A 562 -22.23 -1.87 17.21
#